data_AF-A0A183DC19-F1
#
_entry.id   AF-A0A183DC19-F1
#
_cell.length_a   1.000
_cell.length_b   1.000
_cell.length_c   1.000
_cell.angle_alpha   90.00
_cell.angle_beta   90.00
_cell.angle_gamma   90.00
#
_symmetry.space_group_name_H-M   'P 1'
#
loop_
_entity.id
_entity.type
_entity.pdbx_description
1 polymer ?
#
loop_
_entity_poly.entity_id
_entity_poly.type
_entity_poly.pdbx_seq_one_letter_code
_entity_poly.pdbx_strand_id
1 'polypeptide(L)'
;LEGMFKDMELSNTLMADYRDYKERMENVHEPVEINVRVLTSGYWPTQSAPDCVLPAAAAQAFESFRAFYLSKHNGRKISLNPMLGHADVKAVFYNTCVNPEELSQQESDLAGPSMVPRVKEEHKILT
;
A
#
# COMPACT_ATOMS: atom_id res chain seq x y z
N LEU A 1 -9.50 7.26 23.75
CA LEU A 1 -9.44 8.34 22.74
C LEU A 1 -8.24 9.25 22.95
N GLU A 2 -8.01 9.78 24.16
CA GLU A 2 -6.83 10.64 24.44
C GLU A 2 -5.49 10.04 23.96
N GLY A 3 -5.24 8.76 24.25
CA GLY A 3 -4.04 8.06 23.76
C GLY A 3 -3.92 8.00 22.23
N MET A 4 -5.04 7.90 21.51
CA MET A 4 -5.05 7.88 20.04
C MET A 4 -4.65 9.25 19.47
N PHE A 5 -5.17 10.34 20.04
CA PHE A 5 -4.78 11.69 19.62
C PHE A 5 -3.30 11.95 19.87
N LYS A 6 -2.80 11.50 21.02
CA LYS A 6 -1.38 11.60 21.35
C LYS A 6 -0.50 10.81 20.38
N ASP A 7 -0.91 9.61 19.98
CA ASP A 7 -0.20 8.83 18.96
C ASP A 7 -0.16 9.57 17.62
N MET A 8 -1.26 10.24 17.21
CA MET A 8 -1.28 10.99 15.95
C MET A 8 -0.29 12.16 15.96
N GLU A 9 -0.23 12.93 17.04
CA GLU A 9 0.73 14.04 17.18
C GLU A 9 2.17 13.53 17.20
N LEU A 10 2.47 12.55 18.07
CA LEU A 10 3.81 12.01 18.22
C LEU A 10 4.31 11.37 16.92
N SER A 11 3.42 10.67 16.21
CA SER A 11 3.77 10.05 14.93
C SER A 11 4.14 11.07 13.87
N ASN A 12 3.48 12.24 13.83
CA ASN A 12 3.81 13.30 12.88
C ASN A 12 5.19 13.89 13.18
N THR A 13 5.49 14.16 14.46
CA THR A 13 6.82 14.63 14.87
C THR A 13 7.91 13.60 14.55
N LEU A 14 7.67 12.33 14.84
CA LEU A 14 8.60 11.24 14.55
C LEU A 14 8.88 11.12 13.04
N MET A 15 7.86 11.31 12.20
CA MET A 15 8.03 11.30 10.75
C MET A 15 8.80 12.51 10.23
N ALA A 16 8.62 13.69 10.82
CA ALA A 16 9.44 14.86 10.49
C ALA A 16 10.91 14.61 10.84
N ASP A 17 11.18 14.13 12.06
CA ASP A 17 12.51 13.75 12.49
C ASP A 17 13.17 12.70 11.59
N TYR A 18 12.38 11.75 11.08
CA TYR A 18 12.86 10.73 10.16
C TYR A 18 13.27 11.33 8.80
N ARG A 19 12.48 12.26 8.28
CA ARG A 19 12.82 12.98 7.03
C ARG A 19 14.14 13.74 7.18
N ASP A 20 14.31 14.48 8.27
CA ASP A 20 15.56 15.19 8.59
C ASP A 20 16.76 14.24 8.75
N TYR A 21 16.54 13.08 9.39
CA TYR A 21 17.57 12.05 9.52
C TYR A 21 18.00 11.51 8.15
N LYS A 22 17.04 11.26 7.25
CA LYS A 22 17.33 10.78 5.89
C LYS A 22 18.11 11.79 5.06
N GLU A 23 17.77 13.07 5.14
CA GLU A 23 18.48 14.13 4.40
C GLU A 23 19.96 14.24 4.80
N ARG A 24 20.29 13.92 6.05
CA ARG A 24 21.68 13.93 6.55
C ARG A 24 22.47 12.69 6.14
N MET A 25 21.80 11.61 5.76
CA MET A 25 22.45 10.40 5.28
C MET A 25 22.70 10.52 3.77
N GLU A 26 23.79 11.19 3.39
CA GLU A 26 24.15 11.53 1.99
C GLU A 26 24.28 10.33 1.01
N ASN A 27 24.06 9.08 1.44
CA ASN A 27 24.26 7.89 0.59
C ASN A 27 23.13 6.84 0.68
N VAL A 28 21.99 7.14 1.30
CA VAL A 28 20.86 6.20 1.38
C VAL A 28 19.74 6.65 0.45
N HIS A 29 19.85 6.27 -0.82
CA HIS A 29 18.73 6.42 -1.76
C HIS A 29 17.76 5.25 -1.56
N GLU A 30 16.69 5.47 -0.79
CA GLU A 30 15.61 4.48 -0.70
C GLU A 30 14.91 4.34 -2.06
N PRO A 31 14.54 3.11 -2.47
CA PRO A 31 13.87 2.89 -3.74
C PRO A 31 12.44 3.43 -3.78
N VAL A 32 11.83 3.69 -2.61
CA VAL A 32 10.45 4.20 -2.46
C VAL A 32 10.36 5.20 -1.31
N GLU A 33 9.50 6.21 -1.44
CA GLU A 33 9.13 7.07 -0.32
C GLU A 33 8.17 6.32 0.62
N ILE A 34 8.37 6.47 1.93
CA ILE A 34 7.47 5.94 2.95
C ILE A 34 6.98 7.03 3.89
N ASN A 35 5.74 6.90 4.34
CA ASN A 35 5.15 7.67 5.42
C ASN A 35 4.58 6.70 6.46
N VAL A 36 5.13 6.71 7.67
CA VAL A 36 4.80 5.72 8.70
C VAL A 36 3.99 6.37 9.81
N ARG A 37 2.87 5.74 10.19
CA ARG A 37 2.14 6.08 11.41
C ARG A 37 2.47 5.10 12.52
N VAL A 38 3.00 5.60 13.64
CA VAL A 38 3.32 4.78 14.81
C VAL A 38 2.17 4.83 15.80
N LEU A 39 1.63 3.66 16.11
CA LEU A 39 0.46 3.49 16.97
C LEU A 39 0.83 2.65 18.20
N THR A 40 0.36 3.06 19.37
CA THR A 40 0.54 2.33 20.61
C THR A 40 -0.48 1.20 20.71
N SER A 41 0.01 -0.03 20.91
CA SER A 41 -0.86 -1.19 21.14
C SER A 41 -1.75 -0.95 22.37
N GLY A 42 -3.04 -1.24 22.25
CA GLY A 42 -4.03 -1.05 23.31
C GLY A 42 -4.74 0.31 23.28
N TYR A 43 -4.27 1.30 22.52
CA TYR A 43 -5.02 2.55 22.31
C TYR A 43 -5.95 2.50 21.10
N TRP A 44 -5.63 1.64 20.12
CA TRP A 44 -6.37 1.55 18.86
C TRP A 44 -7.10 0.20 18.75
N PRO A 45 -8.37 0.19 18.30
CA PRO A 45 -9.08 -1.04 17.97
C PRO A 45 -8.49 -1.60 16.66
N THR A 46 -7.44 -2.41 16.77
CA THR A 46 -6.76 -3.00 15.62
C THR A 46 -6.85 -4.52 15.68
N GLN A 47 -7.05 -5.14 14.51
CA GLN A 47 -6.96 -6.58 14.36
C GLN A 47 -5.50 -6.98 14.12
N SER A 48 -5.14 -8.21 14.49
CA SER A 48 -3.82 -8.77 14.16
C SER A 48 -3.62 -8.73 12.66
N ALA A 49 -2.45 -8.25 12.22
CA ALA A 49 -2.08 -8.32 10.81
C ALA A 49 -1.73 -9.77 10.45
N PRO A 50 -2.18 -10.29 9.30
CA PRO A 50 -1.65 -11.53 8.76
C PRO A 50 -0.18 -11.34 8.33
N ASP A 51 0.55 -12.45 8.24
CA ASP A 51 1.91 -12.42 7.67
C ASP A 51 1.85 -11.97 6.22
N CYS A 52 2.72 -11.02 5.87
CA CYS A 52 2.77 -10.42 4.55
C CYS A 52 4.21 -10.37 4.07
N VAL A 53 4.45 -10.85 2.84
CA VAL A 53 5.73 -10.69 2.16
C VAL A 53 5.71 -9.33 1.46
N LEU A 54 6.44 -8.37 2.03
CA LEU A 54 6.60 -7.06 1.41
C LEU A 54 7.52 -7.15 0.18
N PRO A 55 7.25 -6.40 -0.89
CA PRO A 55 8.21 -6.19 -1.97
C PRO A 55 9.53 -5.64 -1.40
N ALA A 56 10.67 -6.05 -1.99
CA ALA A 56 12.01 -5.73 -1.48
C ALA A 56 12.22 -4.23 -1.24
N ALA A 57 11.73 -3.38 -2.13
CA ALA A 57 11.81 -1.93 -2.01
C ALA A 57 11.10 -1.38 -0.76
N ALA A 58 9.86 -1.85 -0.52
CA ALA A 58 9.08 -1.44 0.65
C ALA A 58 9.67 -2.01 1.95
N ALA A 59 10.16 -3.25 1.92
CA ALA A 59 10.83 -3.87 3.06
C ALA A 59 12.09 -3.09 3.46
N GLN A 60 12.92 -2.70 2.49
CA GLN A 60 14.14 -1.93 2.74
C GLN A 60 13.83 -0.56 3.35
N ALA A 61 12.85 0.16 2.80
CA ALA A 61 12.45 1.46 3.35
C ALA A 61 11.89 1.33 4.78
N PHE A 62 11.06 0.30 5.04
CA PHE A 62 10.58 0.07 6.40
C PHE A 62 11.70 -0.31 7.38
N GLU A 63 12.70 -1.08 6.96
CA GLU A 63 13.83 -1.47 7.82
C GLU A 63 14.70 -0.25 8.19
N SER A 64 14.90 0.67 7.25
CA SER A 64 15.56 1.96 7.50
C SER A 64 14.82 2.77 8.58
N PHE A 65 13.48 2.89 8.46
CA PHE A 65 12.66 3.52 9.48
C PHE A 65 12.71 2.78 10.82
N ARG A 66 12.69 1.44 10.79
CA ARG A 66 12.78 0.59 11.99
C ARG A 66 14.08 0.86 12.73
N ALA A 67 15.22 0.88 12.04
CA ALA A 67 16.53 1.16 12.64
C ALA A 67 16.56 2.56 13.28
N PHE A 68 16.05 3.57 12.57
CA PHE A 68 15.87 4.92 13.11
C PHE A 68 15.02 4.93 14.39
N TYR A 69 13.85 4.28 14.37
CA TYR A 69 12.96 4.23 15.53
C TYR A 69 13.62 3.57 16.73
N LEU A 70 14.26 2.42 16.53
CA LEU A 70 14.90 1.66 17.61
C LEU A 70 16.11 2.40 18.19
N SER A 71 16.82 3.21 17.40
CA SER A 71 17.92 4.05 17.90
C SER A 71 17.46 5.11 18.91
N LYS A 72 16.23 5.60 18.77
CA LYS A 72 15.62 6.60 19.68
C LYS A 72 14.81 5.96 20.81
N HIS A 73 14.25 4.77 20.58
CA HIS A 73 13.30 4.12 21.47
C HIS A 73 13.80 2.73 21.93
N ASN A 74 14.85 2.75 22.76
CA ASN A 74 15.44 1.52 23.30
C ASN A 74 14.41 0.70 24.11
N GLY A 75 14.49 -0.63 23.96
CA GLY A 75 13.60 -1.57 24.65
C GLY A 75 12.18 -1.63 24.10
N ARG A 76 11.89 -0.97 22.97
CA ARG A 76 10.61 -1.08 22.26
C ARG A 76 10.71 -2.09 21.10
N LYS A 77 9.55 -2.65 20.73
CA LYS A 77 9.37 -3.42 19.50
C LYS A 77 8.40 -2.67 18.61
N ILE A 78 8.76 -2.53 17.34
CA ILE A 78 7.87 -2.03 16.29
C ILE A 78 7.57 -3.15 15.30
N SER A 79 6.35 -3.20 14.78
CA SER A 79 5.90 -4.14 13.76
C SER A 79 5.05 -3.39 12.75
N LEU A 80 5.25 -3.67 11.46
CA LEU A 80 4.39 -3.13 10.42
C LEU A 80 3.05 -3.87 10.41
N ASN A 81 1.96 -3.12 10.27
CA ASN A 81 0.64 -3.69 9.96
C ASN A 81 0.24 -3.25 8.55
N PRO A 82 0.43 -4.10 7.52
CA PRO A 82 0.12 -3.75 6.13
C PRO A 82 -1.37 -3.47 5.88
N MET A 83 -2.27 -4.02 6.71
CA MET A 83 -3.72 -3.83 6.56
C MET A 83 -4.20 -2.44 6.94
N LEU A 84 -3.40 -1.66 7.67
CA LEU A 84 -3.71 -0.28 8.04
C LEU A 84 -3.05 0.75 7.11
N GLY A 85 -2.33 0.28 6.10
CA GLY A 85 -1.61 1.12 5.15
C GLY A 85 -2.28 1.20 3.78
N HIS A 86 -1.74 2.06 2.94
CA HIS A 86 -2.01 2.12 1.51
C HIS A 86 -0.70 2.43 0.79
N ALA A 87 -0.66 2.19 -0.52
CA ALA A 87 0.48 2.50 -1.36
C ALA A 87 0.02 2.92 -2.75
N ASP A 88 0.75 3.85 -3.34
CA ASP A 88 0.52 4.28 -4.72
C ASP A 88 1.43 3.49 -5.66
N VAL A 89 0.84 2.92 -6.71
CA VAL A 89 1.56 2.09 -7.68
C VAL A 89 1.38 2.67 -9.07
N LYS A 90 2.51 2.97 -9.72
CA LYS A 90 2.53 3.29 -11.16
C LYS A 90 2.73 2.01 -11.95
N ALA A 91 1.70 1.58 -12.67
CA ALA A 91 1.73 0.39 -13.52
C ALA A 91 1.67 0.78 -15.01
N VAL A 92 2.41 0.06 -15.85
CA VAL A 92 2.30 0.11 -17.31
C VAL A 92 1.77 -1.24 -17.77
N PHE A 93 0.61 -1.22 -18.43
CA PHE A 93 0.00 -2.41 -18.99
C PHE A 93 0.26 -2.47 -20.49
N TYR A 94 0.63 -3.65 -20.98
CA TYR A 94 0.72 -3.93 -22.40
C TYR A 94 -0.51 -4.75 -22.78
N ASN A 95 -1.22 -4.35 -23.84
CA ASN A 95 -2.29 -5.19 -24.38
C ASN A 95 -1.68 -6.54 -24.77
N THR A 96 -2.36 -7.63 -24.45
CA THR A 96 -2.09 -8.90 -25.10
C THR A 96 -2.18 -8.66 -26.60
N CYS A 97 -1.20 -9.17 -27.34
CA CYS A 97 -1.31 -9.29 -28.79
C CYS A 97 -2.51 -10.21 -29.02
N VAL A 98 -3.70 -9.65 -29.23
CA VAL A 98 -4.84 -10.44 -29.64
C VAL A 98 -4.45 -10.95 -31.01
N ASN A 99 -4.29 -12.27 -31.13
CA ASN A 99 -4.05 -12.89 -32.41
C ASN A 99 -5.27 -12.53 -33.29
N PRO A 100 -5.11 -11.82 -34.42
CA PRO A 100 -6.25 -11.31 -35.19
C PRO A 100 -7.22 -12.41 -35.64
N GLU A 101 -6.75 -13.66 -35.67
CA GLU A 101 -7.51 -14.85 -36.07
C GLU A 101 -8.61 -15.24 -35.07
N GLU A 102 -8.43 -14.99 -33.75
CA GLU A 102 -9.45 -15.35 -32.73
C GLU A 102 -10.62 -14.35 -32.66
N LEU A 103 -10.44 -13.11 -33.13
CA LEU A 103 -11.52 -12.11 -33.25
C LEU A 103 -12.51 -12.44 -34.38
N SER A 104 -12.05 -13.15 -35.42
CA SER A 104 -12.86 -13.47 -36.59
C SER A 104 -13.86 -14.62 -36.37
N GLN A 105 -13.63 -15.46 -35.35
CA GLN A 105 -14.49 -16.61 -35.05
C GLN A 105 -15.66 -16.28 -34.13
N GLN A 106 -15.67 -15.11 -33.48
CA GLN A 106 -16.74 -14.72 -32.55
C GLN A 106 -17.76 -13.74 -33.16
N GLU A 107 -17.50 -13.18 -34.34
CA GLU A 107 -18.43 -12.29 -35.06
C GLU A 107 -19.45 -13.08 -35.91
N SER A 108 -19.18 -14.35 -36.26
CA SER A 108 -20.08 -15.17 -37.08
C SER A 108 -21.28 -15.77 -36.34
N ASP A 109 -21.31 -15.73 -35.00
CA ASP A 109 -22.37 -16.38 -34.19
C ASP A 109 -23.48 -15.41 -33.71
N LEU A 110 -23.44 -14.12 -34.08
CA LEU A 110 -24.37 -13.10 -33.57
C LEU A 110 -25.41 -12.57 -34.56
N ALA A 111 -25.49 -13.13 -35.78
CA ALA A 111 -26.55 -12.79 -36.74
C ALA A 111 -27.85 -13.59 -36.46
N GLY A 112 -28.52 -13.29 -35.35
CA GLY A 112 -29.88 -13.75 -35.04
C GLY A 112 -30.71 -12.60 -34.45
N PRO A 113 -32.01 -12.43 -34.81
CA PRO A 113 -32.71 -11.19 -34.57
C PRO A 113 -33.26 -11.09 -33.15
N SER A 114 -33.31 -9.83 -32.68
CA SER A 114 -34.23 -9.26 -31.68
C SER A 114 -33.61 -8.86 -30.35
N MET A 115 -33.83 -7.58 -30.05
CA MET A 115 -33.30 -6.82 -28.92
C MET A 115 -33.97 -7.19 -27.60
N VAL A 116 -33.16 -7.41 -26.57
CA VAL A 116 -33.54 -7.13 -25.18
C VAL A 116 -32.35 -6.44 -24.51
N PRO A 117 -32.50 -5.24 -23.91
CA PRO A 117 -31.38 -4.56 -23.28
C PRO A 117 -31.02 -5.28 -21.98
N ARG A 118 -29.86 -5.95 -21.95
CA ARG A 118 -29.29 -6.54 -20.74
C ARG A 118 -28.68 -5.42 -19.91
N VAL A 119 -29.32 -5.11 -18.78
CA VAL A 119 -28.81 -4.16 -17.78
C VAL A 119 -27.41 -4.62 -17.36
N LYS A 120 -26.42 -3.73 -17.52
CA LYS A 120 -25.05 -3.98 -17.05
C LYS A 120 -25.07 -3.91 -15.53
N GLU A 121 -24.84 -5.03 -14.88
CA GLU A 121 -24.64 -5.09 -13.44
C GLU A 121 -23.24 -4.52 -13.15
N GLU A 122 -23.20 -3.27 -12.70
CA GLU A 122 -21.97 -2.64 -12.20
C GLU A 122 -21.58 -3.28 -10.86
N HIS A 123 -20.57 -4.15 -10.88
CA HIS A 123 -19.89 -4.56 -9.65
C HIS A 123 -18.98 -3.42 -9.19
N LYS A 124 -19.51 -2.53 -8.35
CA LYS A 124 -18.72 -1.53 -7.63
C LYS A 124 -18.02 -2.21 -6.46
N ILE A 125 -16.73 -2.50 -6.60
CA ILE A 125 -15.88 -2.79 -5.46
C ILE A 125 -15.48 -1.44 -4.86
N LEU A 126 -16.04 -1.12 -3.70
CA LEU A 126 -15.68 0.08 -2.94
C LEU A 126 -14.39 -0.22 -2.17
N THR A 127 -13.37 0.63 -2.34
CA THR A 127 -12.18 0.69 -1.48
C THR A 127 -12.33 1.87 -0.53
#